data_AF-Q4E4N1-F1
#
_entry.id   AF-Q4E4N1-F1
#
_cell.length_a   1.000
_cell.length_b   1.000
_cell.length_c   1.000
_cell.angle_alpha   90.00
_cell.angle_beta   90.00
_cell.angle_gamma   90.00
#
_symmetry.space_group_name_H-M   'P 1'
#
loop_
_entity.id
_entity.type
_entity.pdbx_description
1 polymer ?
#
loop_
_entity_poly.entity_id
_entity_poly.type
_entity_poly.pdbx_seq_one_letter_code
_entity_poly.pdbx_strand_id
1 'polypeptide(L)'
;MFSSSQMERLELRCTTCVVEGKQQNKMFLDVEVRLGDGAIFRCPSAMLREGSRTVSELLDKMKEEEEFSTEQVELPLPSVDSTVFETVALYLEHFYGPTDSTQLEEGKKVLNNPQPVRPTSLSRPVCLQELYHLSEWEHCFVVQRLLMWPQDLWKLCREGQWVDSSAESAGSLQSMGQCNVQHILSVLEAATMLEMSSLRDLCAAVLANLLMDVDERGILELMGVTEAFGPEEERKLLNEYPWLKL
;
A
#
# COMPACT_ATOMS: atom_id res chain seq x y z
N MET A 1 19.65 -19.67 -21.75
CA MET A 1 20.00 -18.34 -21.23
C MET A 1 18.69 -17.60 -21.03
N PHE A 2 18.26 -17.42 -19.79
CA PHE A 2 17.00 -16.70 -19.51
C PHE A 2 17.21 -15.22 -19.80
N SER A 3 16.38 -14.68 -20.68
CA SER A 3 16.34 -13.26 -20.99
C SER A 3 15.99 -12.49 -19.72
N SER A 4 16.86 -11.57 -19.32
CA SER A 4 16.59 -10.59 -18.27
C SER A 4 15.50 -9.64 -18.77
N SER A 5 14.24 -10.05 -18.69
CA SER A 5 13.11 -9.13 -18.79
C SER A 5 13.28 -8.12 -17.65
N GLN A 6 13.67 -6.89 -17.98
CA GLN A 6 13.69 -5.79 -17.02
C GLN A 6 12.30 -5.71 -16.41
N MET A 7 12.22 -5.85 -15.08
CA MET A 7 10.95 -5.75 -14.38
C MET A 7 10.47 -4.30 -14.51
N GLU A 8 9.30 -4.12 -15.11
CA GLU A 8 8.72 -2.79 -15.30
C GLU A 8 8.29 -2.21 -13.95
N ARG A 9 8.40 -0.89 -13.84
CA ARG A 9 7.91 -0.15 -12.67
C ARG A 9 6.38 -0.23 -12.66
N LEU A 10 5.80 -0.48 -11.50
CA LEU A 10 4.35 -0.37 -11.33
C LEU A 10 3.94 1.11 -11.40
N GLU A 11 3.05 1.47 -12.32
CA GLU A 11 2.62 2.85 -12.57
C GLU A 11 1.10 2.96 -12.60
N LEU A 12 0.57 4.11 -12.16
CA LEU A 12 -0.84 4.45 -12.29
C LEU A 12 -1.21 4.63 -13.77
N ARG A 13 -2.35 4.09 -14.19
CA ARG A 13 -2.85 4.20 -15.56
C ARG A 13 -4.16 4.99 -15.61
N CYS A 14 -5.05 4.77 -14.66
CA CYS A 14 -6.37 5.39 -14.62
C CYS A 14 -6.40 6.62 -13.71
N THR A 15 -5.65 6.60 -12.62
CA THR A 15 -5.61 7.71 -11.67
C THR A 15 -4.64 8.77 -12.15
N THR A 16 -5.11 10.02 -12.31
CA THR A 16 -4.28 11.14 -12.79
C THR A 16 -4.11 12.21 -11.72
N CYS A 17 -2.87 12.64 -11.49
CA CYS A 17 -2.59 13.83 -10.68
C CYS A 17 -2.93 15.06 -11.53
N VAL A 18 -3.89 15.85 -11.08
CA VAL A 18 -4.39 17.02 -11.81
C VAL A 18 -3.48 18.20 -11.50
N VAL A 19 -2.56 18.52 -12.41
CA VAL A 19 -1.90 19.82 -12.44
C VAL A 19 -2.90 20.80 -13.07
N GLU A 20 -3.21 21.91 -12.40
CA GLU A 20 -4.20 22.91 -12.83
C GLU A 20 -4.17 23.15 -14.35
N GLY A 21 -5.16 22.63 -15.08
CA GLY A 21 -5.32 22.90 -16.51
C GLY A 21 -5.77 21.73 -17.38
N LYS A 22 -7.09 21.64 -17.58
CA LYS A 22 -7.76 21.07 -18.77
C LYS A 22 -7.41 19.61 -19.15
N GLN A 23 -8.31 18.68 -18.83
CA GLN A 23 -9.00 17.92 -19.89
C GLN A 23 -10.21 17.12 -19.40
N GLN A 24 -11.30 17.27 -20.15
CA GLN A 24 -12.50 16.43 -20.14
C GLN A 24 -12.20 15.16 -20.94
N ASN A 25 -12.35 13.99 -20.33
CA ASN A 25 -12.84 12.83 -21.06
C ASN A 25 -13.85 12.10 -20.18
N LYS A 26 -14.99 11.78 -20.78
CA LYS A 26 -16.30 11.63 -20.14
C LYS A 26 -16.75 10.19 -20.33
N MET A 27 -16.70 9.37 -19.27
CA MET A 27 -17.52 8.14 -19.17
C MET A 27 -17.57 7.50 -17.77
N PHE A 28 -16.71 7.89 -16.83
CA PHE A 28 -16.78 7.43 -15.44
C PHE A 28 -17.01 8.63 -14.50
N LEU A 29 -17.89 8.44 -13.51
CA LEU A 29 -18.01 9.33 -12.36
C LEU A 29 -16.66 9.35 -11.66
N ASP A 30 -15.96 10.48 -11.69
CA ASP A 30 -14.67 10.62 -11.04
C ASP A 30 -14.81 11.36 -9.70
N VAL A 31 -13.97 10.98 -8.74
CA VAL A 31 -13.84 11.61 -7.43
C VAL A 31 -12.49 12.32 -7.41
N GLU A 32 -12.48 13.59 -6.98
CA GLU A 32 -11.28 14.37 -6.76
C GLU A 32 -10.83 14.19 -5.31
N VAL A 33 -9.69 13.55 -5.10
CA VAL A 33 -9.09 13.36 -3.78
C VAL A 33 -8.07 14.45 -3.53
N ARG A 34 -8.32 15.30 -2.52
CA ARG A 34 -7.43 16.39 -2.12
C ARG A 34 -6.57 15.97 -0.95
N LEU A 35 -5.25 16.04 -1.12
CA LEU A 35 -4.26 15.52 -0.18
C LEU A 35 -3.67 16.61 0.72
N GLY A 36 -2.97 16.19 1.78
CA GLY A 36 -2.38 17.08 2.78
C GLY A 36 -1.30 18.02 2.25
N ASP A 37 -0.61 17.62 1.18
CA ASP A 37 0.39 18.43 0.47
C ASP A 37 -0.21 19.32 -0.64
N GLY A 38 -1.54 19.30 -0.79
CA GLY A 38 -2.28 20.08 -1.78
C GLY A 38 -2.41 19.40 -3.15
N ALA A 39 -1.83 18.21 -3.35
CA ALA A 39 -2.04 17.46 -4.59
C ALA A 39 -3.51 17.02 -4.74
N ILE A 40 -3.98 16.98 -5.98
CA ILE A 40 -5.34 16.54 -6.31
C ILE A 40 -5.24 15.34 -7.25
N PHE A 41 -5.80 14.21 -6.85
CA PHE A 41 -5.88 13.00 -7.65
C PHE A 41 -7.31 12.81 -8.16
N ARG A 42 -7.45 12.55 -9.45
CA ARG A 42 -8.73 12.20 -10.06
C ARG A 42 -8.82 10.68 -10.21
N CYS A 43 -9.77 10.09 -9.49
CA CYS A 43 -9.94 8.64 -9.34
C CYS A 43 -11.31 8.19 -9.83
N PRO A 44 -11.45 7.05 -10.53
CA PRO A 44 -12.75 6.47 -10.83
C PRO A 44 -13.53 6.15 -9.54
N SER A 45 -14.76 6.66 -9.41
CA SER A 45 -15.60 6.46 -8.22
C SER A 45 -15.87 4.98 -7.92
N ALA A 46 -16.02 4.15 -8.96
CA ALA A 46 -16.25 2.72 -8.82
C ALA A 46 -15.07 2.02 -8.11
N MET A 47 -13.84 2.41 -8.48
CA MET A 47 -12.61 1.88 -7.88
C MET A 47 -12.51 2.23 -6.40
N LEU A 48 -12.75 3.51 -6.05
CA LEU A 48 -12.72 3.94 -4.66
C LEU A 48 -13.83 3.31 -3.82
N ARG A 49 -15.04 3.21 -4.38
CA ARG A 49 -16.21 2.64 -3.70
C ARG A 49 -16.01 1.15 -3.37
N GLU A 50 -15.48 0.38 -4.30
CA GLU A 50 -15.27 -1.06 -4.09
C GLU A 50 -14.06 -1.32 -3.16
N GLY A 51 -13.02 -0.50 -3.25
CA GLY A 51 -11.79 -0.69 -2.48
C GLY A 51 -11.78 -0.07 -1.08
N SER A 52 -12.60 0.96 -0.82
CA SER A 52 -12.65 1.68 0.45
C SER A 52 -14.07 1.75 1.01
N ARG A 53 -14.25 1.18 2.21
CA ARG A 53 -15.54 1.24 2.90
C ARG A 53 -15.92 2.67 3.29
N THR A 54 -14.98 3.43 3.83
CA THR A 54 -15.17 4.83 4.20
C THR A 54 -15.65 5.66 3.02
N VAL A 55 -15.03 5.49 1.85
CA VAL A 55 -15.42 6.21 0.64
C VAL A 55 -16.75 5.71 0.09
N SER A 56 -17.04 4.41 0.15
CA SER A 56 -18.37 3.88 -0.22
C SER A 56 -19.47 4.54 0.61
N GLU A 57 -19.33 4.57 1.93
CA GLU A 57 -20.32 5.19 2.82
C GLU A 57 -20.47 6.69 2.56
N LEU A 58 -19.38 7.40 2.28
CA LEU A 58 -19.43 8.82 1.93
C LEU A 58 -20.17 9.06 0.61
N LEU A 59 -19.86 8.27 -0.42
CA LEU A 59 -20.48 8.38 -1.74
C LEU A 59 -21.95 7.93 -1.74
N ASP A 60 -22.35 7.04 -0.84
CA ASP A 60 -23.75 6.62 -0.69
C ASP A 60 -24.58 7.69 0.02
N LYS A 61 -24.03 8.37 1.05
CA LYS A 61 -24.68 9.53 1.68
C LYS A 61 -24.93 10.68 0.69
N MET A 62 -23.97 10.96 -0.19
CA MET A 62 -24.12 12.00 -1.21
C MET A 62 -25.21 11.68 -2.24
N LYS A 63 -25.45 10.40 -2.56
CA LYS A 63 -26.54 10.01 -3.46
C LYS A 63 -27.93 10.25 -2.86
N GLU A 64 -28.06 10.24 -1.54
CA GLU A 64 -29.33 10.43 -0.84
C GLU A 64 -29.70 11.91 -0.71
N GLU A 65 -28.71 12.80 -0.63
CA GLU A 65 -28.92 14.23 -0.35
C GLU A 65 -29.10 15.08 -1.61
N GLU A 66 -28.68 14.59 -2.78
CA GLU A 66 -28.38 15.47 -3.91
C GLU A 66 -28.78 14.87 -5.29
N GLU A 67 -29.86 15.39 -5.92
CA GLU A 67 -30.14 15.29 -7.37
C GLU A 67 -29.09 16.09 -8.20
N PHE A 68 -27.80 15.90 -7.92
CA PHE A 68 -26.78 16.84 -8.38
C PHE A 68 -26.32 16.56 -9.81
N SER A 69 -26.79 17.44 -10.67
CA SER A 69 -26.13 17.80 -11.92
C SER A 69 -24.74 18.37 -11.60
N THR A 70 -23.70 17.82 -12.24
CA THR A 70 -22.25 18.12 -12.13
C THR A 70 -21.46 17.36 -11.04
N GLU A 71 -21.26 16.09 -11.37
CA GLU A 71 -20.41 15.02 -10.82
C GLU A 71 -18.94 15.36 -10.50
N GLN A 72 -18.66 16.13 -9.45
CA GLN A 72 -17.32 16.19 -8.83
C GLN A 72 -17.45 16.08 -7.32
N VAL A 73 -17.16 14.89 -6.78
CA VAL A 73 -17.08 14.68 -5.32
C VAL A 73 -15.65 14.98 -4.89
N GLU A 74 -15.49 15.87 -3.91
CA GLU A 74 -14.19 16.15 -3.30
C GLU A 74 -14.01 15.34 -2.01
N LEU A 75 -12.92 14.57 -1.90
CA LEU A 75 -12.55 13.80 -0.71
C LEU A 75 -11.27 14.39 -0.09
N PRO A 76 -11.36 15.09 1.06
CA PRO A 76 -10.18 15.61 1.74
C PRO A 76 -9.49 14.52 2.58
N LEU A 77 -8.20 14.27 2.32
CA LEU A 77 -7.31 13.41 3.10
C LEU A 77 -6.09 14.21 3.59
N PRO A 78 -6.28 15.10 4.58
CA PRO A 78 -5.25 16.07 4.98
C PRO A 78 -4.02 15.45 5.65
N SER A 79 -4.09 14.21 6.13
CA SER A 79 -2.97 13.48 6.73
C SER A 79 -2.20 12.61 5.74
N VAL A 80 -2.67 12.51 4.49
CA VAL A 80 -2.06 11.66 3.46
C VAL A 80 -1.40 12.56 2.42
N ASP A 81 -0.11 12.36 2.17
CA ASP A 81 0.61 13.05 1.09
C ASP A 81 0.47 12.33 -0.26
N SER A 82 0.92 12.99 -1.34
CA SER A 82 0.88 12.45 -2.70
C SER A 82 1.64 11.14 -2.88
N THR A 83 2.74 10.92 -2.18
CA THR A 83 3.58 9.70 -2.33
C THR A 83 2.88 8.50 -1.70
N VAL A 84 2.30 8.70 -0.52
CA VAL A 84 1.49 7.69 0.17
C VAL A 84 0.23 7.39 -0.63
N PHE A 85 -0.48 8.43 -1.10
CA PHE A 85 -1.69 8.23 -1.87
C PHE A 85 -1.42 7.58 -3.23
N GLU A 86 -0.31 7.88 -3.92
CA GLU A 86 0.06 7.19 -5.17
C GLU A 86 0.19 5.67 -4.93
N THR A 87 0.77 5.27 -3.80
CA THR A 87 0.91 3.85 -3.42
C THR A 87 -0.45 3.21 -3.17
N VAL A 88 -1.35 3.89 -2.47
CA VAL A 88 -2.72 3.43 -2.21
C VAL A 88 -3.52 3.35 -3.51
N ALA A 89 -3.46 4.38 -4.35
CA ALA A 89 -4.15 4.44 -5.63
C ALA A 89 -3.71 3.32 -6.58
N LEU A 90 -2.42 2.96 -6.58
CA LEU A 90 -1.90 1.89 -7.41
C LEU A 90 -2.46 0.52 -6.99
N TYR A 91 -2.59 0.31 -5.68
CA TYR A 91 -3.25 -0.87 -5.13
C TYR A 91 -4.73 -0.92 -5.51
N LEU A 92 -5.43 0.20 -5.36
CA LEU A 92 -6.84 0.32 -5.71
C LEU A 92 -7.08 0.05 -7.19
N GLU A 93 -6.26 0.63 -8.06
CA GLU A 93 -6.38 0.49 -9.50
C GLU A 93 -6.16 -0.94 -9.97
N HIS A 94 -5.22 -1.66 -9.37
CA HIS A 94 -4.95 -3.04 -9.75
C HIS A 94 -6.12 -3.99 -9.43
N PHE A 95 -6.70 -3.88 -8.23
CA PHE A 95 -7.72 -4.81 -7.75
C PHE A 95 -9.16 -4.36 -8.01
N TYR A 96 -9.39 -3.06 -8.14
CA TYR A 96 -10.72 -2.46 -8.21
C TYR A 96 -10.88 -1.47 -9.38
N GLY A 97 -9.82 -1.24 -10.15
CA GLY A 97 -9.85 -0.37 -11.32
C GLY A 97 -10.75 -0.92 -12.44
N PRO A 98 -11.16 -0.07 -13.39
CA PRO A 98 -11.93 -0.51 -14.55
C PRO A 98 -11.09 -1.50 -15.36
N THR A 99 -11.62 -2.70 -15.60
CA THR A 99 -10.96 -3.66 -16.48
C THR A 99 -11.04 -3.16 -17.92
N ASP A 100 -9.91 -2.73 -18.49
CA ASP A 100 -9.81 -2.41 -19.90
C ASP A 100 -10.20 -3.64 -20.73
N SER A 101 -11.46 -3.70 -21.15
CA SER A 101 -12.00 -4.79 -21.98
C SER A 101 -11.53 -4.68 -23.45
N THR A 102 -10.44 -3.95 -23.70
CA THR A 102 -10.04 -3.46 -25.03
C THR A 102 -8.86 -4.22 -25.66
N GLN A 103 -8.45 -5.38 -25.13
CA GLN A 103 -7.51 -6.28 -25.84
C GLN A 103 -8.19 -7.45 -26.58
N LEU A 104 -9.49 -7.34 -26.88
CA LEU A 104 -10.25 -8.39 -27.55
C LEU A 104 -10.29 -8.24 -29.07
N GLU A 105 -9.16 -7.98 -29.73
CA GLU A 105 -8.90 -8.27 -31.15
C GLU A 105 -7.39 -8.55 -31.24
N GLU A 106 -6.90 -9.79 -31.37
CA GLU A 106 -6.97 -10.63 -32.55
C GLU A 106 -6.82 -12.12 -32.16
N GLY A 107 -7.80 -12.95 -32.55
CA GLY A 107 -7.50 -14.28 -33.07
C GLY A 107 -6.90 -15.34 -32.13
N LYS A 108 -7.47 -15.61 -30.97
CA LYS A 108 -7.46 -16.97 -30.38
C LYS A 108 -8.56 -17.13 -29.34
N LYS A 109 -9.58 -17.91 -29.70
CA LYS A 109 -10.58 -18.45 -28.77
C LYS A 109 -9.86 -19.25 -27.67
N VAL A 110 -9.59 -18.61 -26.54
CA VAL A 110 -9.43 -19.30 -25.27
C VAL A 110 -10.55 -18.77 -24.40
N LEU A 111 -11.56 -19.62 -24.17
CA LEU A 111 -12.49 -19.44 -23.06
C LEU A 111 -11.64 -19.26 -21.81
N ASN A 112 -11.54 -18.04 -21.29
CA ASN A 112 -11.27 -17.76 -19.90
C ASN A 112 -11.84 -16.38 -19.65
N ASN A 113 -13.01 -16.35 -19.02
CA ASN A 113 -13.58 -15.14 -18.45
C ASN A 113 -12.49 -14.57 -17.52
N PRO A 114 -11.93 -13.36 -17.74
CA PRO A 114 -10.93 -12.82 -16.83
C PRO A 114 -11.61 -12.68 -15.47
N GLN A 115 -11.30 -13.60 -14.54
CA GLN A 115 -11.81 -13.49 -13.18
C GLN A 115 -11.25 -12.19 -12.59
N PRO A 116 -12.07 -11.44 -11.83
CA PRO A 116 -11.57 -10.28 -11.12
C PRO A 116 -10.40 -10.71 -10.25
N VAL A 117 -9.23 -10.10 -10.48
CA VAL A 117 -8.06 -10.32 -9.65
C VAL A 117 -8.40 -9.77 -8.27
N ARG A 118 -8.34 -10.62 -7.24
CA ARG A 118 -8.60 -10.22 -5.86
C ARG A 118 -7.29 -10.23 -5.07
N PRO A 119 -7.15 -9.34 -4.08
CA PRO A 119 -6.03 -9.40 -3.15
C PRO A 119 -5.90 -10.76 -2.48
N THR A 120 -4.67 -11.18 -2.20
CA THR A 120 -4.41 -12.34 -1.37
C THR A 120 -4.94 -12.07 0.05
N SER A 121 -5.73 -12.99 0.58
CA SER A 121 -6.29 -12.87 1.93
C SER A 121 -5.30 -13.37 2.96
N LEU A 122 -4.80 -12.48 3.81
CA LEU A 122 -3.92 -12.82 4.93
C LEU A 122 -4.75 -13.10 6.19
N SER A 123 -4.33 -14.08 6.98
CA SER A 123 -4.98 -14.47 8.22
C SER A 123 -4.73 -13.48 9.36
N ARG A 124 -5.59 -13.56 10.38
CA ARG A 124 -5.45 -12.80 11.64
C ARG A 124 -5.47 -13.78 12.82
N PRO A 125 -4.41 -13.88 13.63
CA PRO A 125 -3.14 -13.15 13.53
C PRO A 125 -2.35 -13.50 12.26
N VAL A 126 -1.49 -12.57 11.81
CA VAL A 126 -0.72 -12.73 10.56
C VAL A 126 0.20 -13.95 10.64
N CYS A 127 0.13 -14.83 9.65
CA CYS A 127 1.07 -15.92 9.45
C CYS A 127 2.10 -15.54 8.38
N LEU A 128 3.37 -15.37 8.75
CA LEU A 128 4.41 -14.92 7.81
C LEU A 128 4.61 -15.84 6.60
N GLN A 129 4.27 -17.13 6.72
CA GLN A 129 4.33 -18.07 5.59
C GLN A 129 3.38 -17.66 4.45
N GLU A 130 2.31 -16.92 4.76
CA GLU A 130 1.37 -16.42 3.75
C GLU A 130 1.97 -15.34 2.86
N LEU A 131 3.06 -14.68 3.29
CA LEU A 131 3.78 -13.72 2.44
C LEU A 131 4.38 -14.39 1.20
N TYR A 132 4.71 -15.68 1.26
CA TYR A 132 5.16 -16.46 0.10
C TYR A 132 4.03 -16.83 -0.86
N HIS A 133 2.77 -16.64 -0.46
CA HIS A 133 1.59 -16.98 -1.26
C HIS A 133 0.96 -15.77 -1.95
N LEU A 134 1.56 -14.59 -1.78
CA LEU A 134 1.18 -13.40 -2.53
C LEU A 134 1.31 -13.64 -4.04
N SER A 135 0.48 -12.95 -4.82
CA SER A 135 0.62 -12.94 -6.27
C SER A 135 1.93 -12.28 -6.72
N GLU A 136 2.37 -12.55 -7.95
CA GLU A 136 3.56 -11.91 -8.52
C GLU A 136 3.44 -10.38 -8.51
N TRP A 137 2.23 -9.85 -8.75
CA TRP A 137 1.98 -8.42 -8.68
C TRP A 137 2.10 -7.89 -7.25
N GLU A 138 1.56 -8.60 -6.26
CA GLU A 138 1.67 -8.20 -4.86
C GLU A 138 3.11 -8.21 -4.36
N HIS A 139 3.93 -9.19 -4.77
CA HIS A 139 5.36 -9.16 -4.47
C HIS A 139 6.04 -7.94 -5.10
N CYS A 140 5.73 -7.61 -6.36
CA CYS A 140 6.22 -6.39 -7.00
C CYS A 140 5.76 -5.14 -6.25
N PHE A 141 4.51 -5.09 -5.81
CA PHE A 141 3.96 -4.00 -5.04
C PHE A 141 4.68 -3.82 -3.71
N VAL A 142 4.93 -4.91 -2.97
CA VAL A 142 5.67 -4.85 -1.71
C VAL A 142 7.06 -4.29 -1.93
N VAL A 143 7.86 -4.85 -2.85
CA VAL A 143 9.26 -4.44 -3.05
C VAL A 143 9.36 -3.02 -3.61
N GLN A 144 8.58 -2.68 -4.64
CA GLN A 144 8.69 -1.41 -5.34
C GLN A 144 8.00 -0.26 -4.60
N ARG A 145 6.87 -0.51 -3.92
CA ARG A 145 5.98 0.55 -3.42
C ARG A 145 5.80 0.58 -1.91
N LEU A 146 5.87 -0.55 -1.21
CA LEU A 146 5.85 -0.55 0.26
C LEU A 146 7.26 -0.37 0.83
N LEU A 147 8.17 -1.29 0.51
CA LEU A 147 9.57 -1.25 0.97
C LEU A 147 10.37 -0.12 0.31
N MET A 148 9.91 0.37 -0.85
CA MET A 148 10.60 1.37 -1.69
C MET A 148 12.05 1.00 -2.02
N TRP A 149 12.31 -0.30 -2.23
CA TRP A 149 13.67 -0.77 -2.51
C TRP A 149 14.18 -0.31 -3.89
N PRO A 150 15.50 -0.09 -4.02
CA PRO A 150 16.11 0.31 -5.27
C PRO A 150 15.97 -0.78 -6.35
N GLN A 151 16.05 -0.36 -7.62
CA GLN A 151 15.72 -1.20 -8.78
C GLN A 151 16.56 -2.49 -8.89
N ASP A 152 17.79 -2.48 -8.40
CA ASP A 152 18.68 -3.64 -8.37
C ASP A 152 18.18 -4.78 -7.47
N LEU A 153 17.28 -4.46 -6.52
CA LEU A 153 16.64 -5.43 -5.64
C LEU A 153 15.27 -5.92 -6.13
N TRP A 154 14.72 -5.37 -7.22
CA TRP A 154 13.41 -5.79 -7.73
C TRP A 154 13.37 -7.25 -8.20
N LYS A 155 14.52 -7.86 -8.45
CA LYS A 155 14.59 -9.31 -8.69
C LYS A 155 14.04 -10.14 -7.52
N LEU A 156 14.06 -9.61 -6.30
CA LEU A 156 13.57 -10.27 -5.08
C LEU A 156 12.03 -10.39 -5.03
N CYS A 157 11.30 -9.77 -5.95
CA CYS A 157 9.87 -10.02 -6.12
C CYS A 157 9.58 -11.46 -6.55
N ARG A 158 10.53 -12.13 -7.22
CA ARG A 158 10.33 -13.48 -7.74
C ARG A 158 10.20 -14.46 -6.58
N GLU A 159 9.11 -15.22 -6.59
CA GLU A 159 8.86 -16.31 -5.63
C GLU A 159 8.94 -15.86 -4.15
N GLY A 160 8.69 -14.57 -3.87
CA GLY A 160 8.73 -14.03 -2.52
C GLY A 160 10.12 -13.97 -1.87
N GLN A 161 11.21 -13.98 -2.64
CA GLN A 161 12.59 -13.93 -2.12
C GLN A 161 12.88 -12.73 -1.20
N TRP A 162 12.13 -11.63 -1.34
CA TRP A 162 12.22 -10.48 -0.44
C TRP A 162 11.83 -10.82 1.01
N VAL A 163 11.01 -11.84 1.25
CA VAL A 163 10.57 -12.24 2.60
C VAL A 163 11.77 -12.70 3.42
N ASP A 164 12.59 -13.60 2.86
CA ASP A 164 13.85 -14.03 3.49
C ASP A 164 14.87 -12.88 3.53
N SER A 165 15.03 -12.15 2.41
CA SER A 165 16.06 -11.10 2.30
C SER A 165 15.85 -9.94 3.26
N SER A 166 14.58 -9.62 3.56
CA SER A 166 14.24 -8.57 4.52
C SER A 166 14.51 -9.00 5.96
N ALA A 167 14.29 -10.27 6.31
CA ALA A 167 14.66 -10.83 7.61
C ALA A 167 16.18 -10.89 7.79
N GLU A 168 16.93 -11.33 6.76
CA GLU A 168 18.40 -11.35 6.81
C GLU A 168 19.01 -9.94 6.90
N SER A 169 18.41 -8.98 6.20
CA SER A 169 18.83 -7.56 6.24
C SER A 169 18.61 -6.93 7.61
N ALA A 170 17.66 -7.44 8.39
CA ALA A 170 17.35 -6.97 9.73
C ALA A 170 18.50 -7.25 10.73
N GLY A 171 19.23 -8.35 10.53
CA GLY A 171 20.41 -8.70 11.33
C GLY A 171 21.69 -7.93 10.95
N SER A 172 21.71 -7.25 9.80
CA SER A 172 22.84 -6.44 9.35
C SER A 172 22.46 -4.96 9.36
N LEU A 173 22.97 -4.24 10.37
CA LEU A 173 22.78 -2.79 10.57
C LEU A 173 23.03 -1.94 9.32
N GLN A 174 23.77 -2.44 8.33
CA GLN A 174 24.06 -1.73 7.08
C GLN A 174 23.02 -1.94 5.97
N SER A 175 22.19 -3.00 6.04
CA SER A 175 21.18 -3.32 5.02
C SER A 175 19.82 -2.70 5.35
N MET A 176 19.50 -2.50 6.64
CA MET A 176 18.24 -1.87 7.08
C MET A 176 18.02 -0.45 6.53
N GLY A 177 19.09 0.28 6.20
CA GLY A 177 19.00 1.64 5.64
C GLY A 177 18.34 1.73 4.26
N GLN A 178 17.93 0.61 3.65
CA GLN A 178 17.30 0.59 2.34
C GLN A 178 15.77 0.56 2.38
N CYS A 179 15.16 0.27 3.53
CA CYS A 179 13.69 0.23 3.66
C CYS A 179 13.14 1.54 4.23
N ASN A 180 12.13 2.12 3.58
CA ASN A 180 11.43 3.28 4.11
C ASN A 180 10.27 2.87 5.03
N VAL A 181 10.59 2.54 6.29
CA VAL A 181 9.56 2.11 7.28
C VAL A 181 8.51 3.19 7.52
N GLN A 182 8.92 4.46 7.53
CA GLN A 182 8.00 5.59 7.69
C GLN A 182 6.93 5.60 6.59
N HIS A 183 7.32 5.31 5.34
CA HIS A 183 6.37 5.19 4.23
C HIS A 183 5.37 4.06 4.45
N ILE A 184 5.82 2.87 4.89
CA ILE A 184 4.91 1.75 5.17
C ILE A 184 3.92 2.09 6.29
N LEU A 185 4.38 2.78 7.35
CA LEU A 185 3.53 3.25 8.43
C LEU A 185 2.49 4.26 7.93
N SER A 186 2.88 5.21 7.06
CA SER A 186 1.95 6.16 6.47
C SER A 186 0.93 5.49 5.52
N VAL A 187 1.35 4.50 4.73
CA VAL A 187 0.44 3.69 3.90
C VAL A 187 -0.51 2.86 4.77
N LEU A 188 -0.02 2.28 5.88
CA LEU A 188 -0.85 1.56 6.86
C LEU A 188 -1.91 2.47 7.49
N GLU A 189 -1.53 3.70 7.87
CA GLU A 189 -2.43 4.70 8.40
C GLU A 189 -3.49 5.10 7.36
N ALA A 190 -3.09 5.39 6.13
CA ALA A 190 -4.01 5.69 5.02
C ALA A 190 -4.97 4.53 4.75
N ALA A 191 -4.47 3.29 4.69
CA ALA A 191 -5.29 2.09 4.51
C ALA A 191 -6.27 1.88 5.68
N THR A 192 -5.87 2.23 6.90
CA THR A 192 -6.74 2.16 8.08
C THR A 192 -7.85 3.21 8.01
N MET A 193 -7.51 4.46 7.67
CA MET A 193 -8.46 5.56 7.49
C MET A 193 -9.50 5.27 6.39
N LEU A 194 -9.04 4.70 5.28
CA LEU A 194 -9.88 4.32 4.15
C LEU A 194 -10.58 2.96 4.36
N GLU A 195 -10.40 2.32 5.51
CA GLU A 195 -10.95 1.00 5.83
C GLU A 195 -10.64 -0.09 4.77
N MET A 196 -9.43 -0.05 4.20
CA MET A 196 -8.95 -1.00 3.21
C MET A 196 -8.32 -2.22 3.90
N SER A 197 -9.13 -3.22 4.24
CA SER A 197 -8.67 -4.36 5.05
C SER A 197 -7.48 -5.11 4.45
N SER A 198 -7.51 -5.40 3.14
CA SER A 198 -6.46 -6.20 2.49
C SER A 198 -5.12 -5.47 2.44
N LEU A 199 -5.13 -4.17 2.13
CA LEU A 199 -3.91 -3.36 2.14
C LEU A 199 -3.38 -3.15 3.56
N ARG A 200 -4.28 -2.92 4.53
CA ARG A 200 -3.90 -2.80 5.94
C ARG A 200 -3.22 -4.08 6.44
N ASP A 201 -3.81 -5.24 6.15
CA ASP A 201 -3.27 -6.53 6.57
C ASP A 201 -1.92 -6.81 5.88
N LEU A 202 -1.78 -6.46 4.60
CA LEU A 202 -0.50 -6.57 3.87
C LEU A 202 0.59 -5.69 4.49
N CYS A 203 0.32 -4.40 4.74
CA CYS A 203 1.29 -3.50 5.37
C CYS A 203 1.69 -4.01 6.76
N ALA A 204 0.72 -4.45 7.57
CA ALA A 204 0.99 -5.02 8.89
C ALA A 204 1.86 -6.29 8.81
N ALA A 205 1.61 -7.16 7.83
CA ALA A 205 2.39 -8.38 7.63
C ALA A 205 3.82 -8.08 7.17
N VAL A 206 4.00 -7.11 6.26
CA VAL A 206 5.34 -6.66 5.82
C VAL A 206 6.11 -6.05 6.99
N LEU A 207 5.48 -5.18 7.79
CA LEU A 207 6.11 -4.62 8.98
C LEU A 207 6.48 -5.69 10.00
N ALA A 208 5.58 -6.65 10.26
CA ALA A 208 5.87 -7.77 11.15
C ALA A 208 7.09 -8.57 10.65
N ASN A 209 7.18 -8.83 9.34
CA ASN A 209 8.33 -9.52 8.75
C ASN A 209 9.64 -8.74 8.91
N LEU A 210 9.61 -7.41 8.77
CA LEU A 210 10.78 -6.55 8.98
C LEU A 210 11.27 -6.54 10.43
N LEU A 211 10.36 -6.76 11.39
CA LEU A 211 10.66 -6.79 12.82
C LEU A 211 11.05 -8.18 13.34
N MET A 212 10.94 -9.22 12.50
CA MET A 212 11.35 -10.56 12.88
C MET A 212 12.85 -10.61 13.15
N ASP A 213 13.21 -11.19 14.29
CA ASP A 213 14.60 -11.40 14.73
C ASP A 213 15.43 -10.10 14.88
N VAL A 214 14.76 -8.94 14.93
CA VAL A 214 15.40 -7.66 15.24
C VAL A 214 15.51 -7.51 16.74
N ASP A 215 16.71 -7.21 17.23
CA ASP A 215 16.93 -6.89 18.64
C ASP A 215 16.37 -5.51 19.00
N GLU A 216 16.29 -5.21 20.30
CA GLU A 216 15.77 -3.91 20.79
C GLU A 216 16.45 -2.72 20.10
N ARG A 217 17.78 -2.81 19.93
CA ARG A 217 18.56 -1.76 19.29
C ARG A 217 18.17 -1.58 17.83
N GLY A 218 18.05 -2.66 17.07
CA GLY A 218 17.62 -2.63 15.69
C GLY A 218 16.20 -2.08 15.55
N ILE A 219 15.29 -2.37 16.49
CA ILE A 219 13.93 -1.80 16.49
C ILE A 219 14.00 -0.29 16.72
N LEU A 220 14.77 0.18 17.70
CA LEU A 220 14.92 1.62 17.96
C LEU A 220 15.51 2.35 16.75
N GLU A 221 16.55 1.79 16.12
CA GLU A 221 17.15 2.35 14.92
C GLU A 221 16.15 2.35 13.74
N LEU A 222 15.40 1.26 13.54
CA LEU A 222 14.39 1.12 12.49
C LEU A 222 13.23 2.13 12.65
N MET A 223 12.83 2.38 13.89
CA MET A 223 11.78 3.33 14.25
C MET A 223 12.28 4.79 14.36
N GLY A 224 13.58 5.02 14.16
CA GLY A 224 14.19 6.36 14.27
C GLY A 224 14.24 6.92 15.69
N VAL A 225 14.15 6.06 16.71
CA VAL A 225 14.22 6.45 18.12
C VAL A 225 15.68 6.60 18.53
N THR A 226 16.11 7.84 18.78
CA THR A 226 17.48 8.18 19.15
C THR A 226 17.67 8.36 20.67
N GLU A 227 16.57 8.55 21.40
CA GLU A 227 16.59 8.79 22.83
C GLU A 227 16.49 7.46 23.60
N ALA A 228 17.49 7.16 24.42
CA ALA A 228 17.42 6.09 25.39
C ALA A 228 16.65 6.57 26.63
N PHE A 229 15.92 5.67 27.28
CA PHE A 229 15.26 6.00 28.54
C PHE A 229 16.24 6.54 29.57
N GLY A 230 15.87 7.64 30.23
CA GLY A 230 16.60 8.11 31.41
C GLY A 230 16.45 7.11 32.57
N PRO A 231 17.40 7.08 33.54
CA PRO A 231 17.35 6.12 34.65
C PRO A 231 16.07 6.27 35.51
N GLU A 232 15.47 7.46 35.56
CA GLU A 232 14.21 7.69 36.26
C GLU A 232 12.99 7.18 35.47
N GLU A 233 13.02 7.27 34.15
CA GLU A 233 11.98 6.75 33.26
C GLU A 233 11.99 5.23 33.25
N GLU A 234 13.18 4.62 33.15
CA GLU A 234 13.36 3.18 33.26
C GLU A 234 12.88 2.67 34.63
N ARG A 235 13.23 3.37 35.73
CA ARG A 235 12.74 3.02 37.08
C ARG A 235 11.22 3.10 37.16
N LYS A 236 10.59 4.10 36.53
CA LYS A 236 9.14 4.23 36.47
C LYS A 236 8.52 3.08 35.67
N LEU A 237 9.08 2.76 34.50
CA LEU A 237 8.66 1.66 33.64
C LEU A 237 8.74 0.30 34.37
N LEU A 238 9.86 0.03 35.05
CA LEU A 238 10.09 -1.20 35.83
C LEU A 238 9.22 -1.31 37.08
N ASN A 239 8.72 -0.19 37.62
CA ASN A 239 7.74 -0.19 38.71
C ASN A 239 6.32 -0.46 38.20
N GLU A 240 5.97 0.06 37.02
CA GLU A 240 4.66 -0.13 36.40
C GLU A 240 4.53 -1.52 35.76
N TYR A 241 5.63 -2.05 35.22
CA TYR A 241 5.70 -3.35 34.57
C TYR A 241 6.81 -4.22 35.17
N PRO A 242 6.59 -4.82 36.36
CA PRO A 242 7.62 -5.61 37.03
C PRO A 242 8.13 -6.82 36.23
N TRP A 243 7.34 -7.32 35.28
CA TRP A 243 7.69 -8.44 34.40
C TRP A 243 8.81 -8.11 33.40
N LEU A 244 9.12 -6.83 33.17
CA LEU A 244 10.27 -6.40 32.36
C LEU A 244 11.63 -6.73 33.00
N LYS A 245 11.66 -7.15 34.28
CA LYS A 245 12.89 -7.58 34.98
C LYS A 245 13.25 -9.05 34.77
N LEU A 246 12.40 -9.83 34.10
CA LEU A 246 12.58 -11.26 33.86
C LEU A 246 13.55 -11.50 32.70
#